data_AF-A0A1F4BWF9-F1
#
_entry.id   AF-A0A1F4BWF9-F1
#
_cell.length_a   1.000
_cell.length_b   1.000
_cell.length_c   1.000
_cell.angle_alpha   90.00
_cell.angle_beta   90.00
_cell.angle_gamma   90.00
#
_symmetry.space_group_name_H-M   'P 1'
#
loop_
_entity.id
_entity.type
_entity.pdbx_description
1 polymer ?
#
loop_
_entity_poly.entity_id
_entity_poly.type
_entity_poly.pdbx_seq_one_letter_code
_entity_poly.pdbx_strand_id
1 'polypeptide(L)'
;MRRVLLGIVIGLLVGAAGGFAAGIFFYPFIFLNDIVASEEVPDAAARKTVAKGRFIHANPSDPIHYGKGGVTVYQDLVHIEGDFEVGPGPKYHVYLVADANVTPRTDVPKSR
;
A
#
# COMPACT_ATOMS: atom_id res chain seq x y z
N MET A 1 5.62 -8.54 50.17
CA MET A 1 5.70 -8.71 48.70
C MET A 1 4.36 -8.70 47.95
N ARG A 2 3.33 -9.47 48.33
CA ARG A 2 2.11 -9.64 47.50
C ARG A 2 1.40 -8.34 47.08
N ARG A 3 1.28 -7.35 47.97
CA ARG A 3 0.66 -6.04 47.65
C ARG A 3 1.50 -5.21 46.68
N VAL A 4 2.83 -5.27 46.81
CA VAL A 4 3.77 -4.59 45.91
C VAL A 4 3.73 -5.21 44.52
N LEU A 5 3.74 -6.55 44.44
CA LEU A 5 3.58 -7.28 43.17
C LEU A 5 2.25 -6.93 42.49
N LEU A 6 1.16 -6.89 43.25
CA LEU A 6 -0.16 -6.50 42.72
C LEU A 6 -0.13 -5.07 42.15
N GLY A 7 0.47 -4.12 42.87
CA GLY A 7 0.62 -2.74 42.39
C GLY A 7 1.44 -2.64 41.11
N ILE A 8 2.54 -3.40 41.01
CA ILE A 8 3.37 -3.45 39.78
C ILE A 8 2.56 -4.00 38.60
N VAL A 9 1.83 -5.10 38.80
CA VAL A 9 1.02 -5.70 37.73
C VAL A 9 -0.07 -4.73 37.26
N ILE A 10 -0.79 -4.09 38.18
CA ILE A 10 -1.82 -3.10 37.84
C ILE A 10 -1.19 -1.91 37.10
N GLY A 11 -0.06 -1.41 37.60
CA GLY A 11 0.66 -0.30 36.96
C GLY A 11 1.11 -0.62 35.54
N LEU A 12 1.65 -1.82 35.31
CA LEU A 12 2.03 -2.29 33.98
C LEU A 12 0.83 -2.42 33.05
N LEU A 13 -0.30 -2.99 33.52
CA LEU A 13 -1.50 -3.14 32.72
C LEU A 13 -2.10 -1.79 32.34
N VAL A 14 -2.22 -0.88 33.30
CA VAL A 14 -2.75 0.48 33.06
C VAL A 14 -1.80 1.28 32.17
N GLY A 15 -0.50 1.20 32.41
CA GLY A 15 0.52 1.87 31.61
C GLY A 15 0.55 1.34 30.17
N ALA A 16 0.50 0.03 29.98
CA ALA A 16 0.48 -0.59 28.66
C ALA A 16 -0.81 -0.25 27.90
N ALA A 17 -1.98 -0.38 28.54
CA ALA A 17 -3.26 -0.06 27.92
C ALA A 17 -3.36 1.43 27.56
N GLY A 18 -2.99 2.31 28.49
CA GLY A 18 -2.99 3.76 28.27
C GLY A 18 -1.98 4.20 27.21
N GLY A 19 -0.76 3.66 27.25
CA GLY A 19 0.27 3.93 26.25
C GLY A 19 -0.11 3.43 24.86
N PHE A 20 -0.70 2.25 24.75
CA PHE A 20 -1.19 1.70 23.49
C PHE A 20 -2.35 2.54 22.91
N ALA A 21 -3.32 2.91 23.74
CA ALA A 21 -4.45 3.76 23.33
C ALA A 21 -3.98 5.14 22.88
N ALA A 22 -3.05 5.77 23.61
CA ALA A 22 -2.45 7.04 23.22
C ALA A 22 -1.66 6.90 21.90
N GLY A 23 -0.89 5.81 21.75
CA GLY A 23 -0.18 5.49 20.53
C GLY A 23 -1.10 5.42 19.31
N ILE A 24 -2.22 4.69 19.40
CA ILE A 24 -3.22 4.64 18.33
C ILE A 24 -3.84 6.03 18.08
N PHE A 25 -4.17 6.77 19.14
CA PHE A 25 -4.78 8.09 19.01
C PHE A 25 -3.90 9.08 18.25
N PHE A 26 -2.59 9.11 18.54
CA PHE A 26 -1.64 9.98 17.85
C PHE A 26 -1.17 9.42 16.49
N TYR A 27 -1.20 8.10 16.30
CA TYR A 27 -0.76 7.43 15.08
C TYR A 27 -1.81 6.42 14.60
N PRO A 28 -2.95 6.88 14.05
CA PRO A 28 -4.05 6.01 13.63
C PRO A 28 -3.75 5.21 12.34
N PHE A 29 -2.52 5.25 11.84
CA PHE A 29 -2.10 4.65 10.57
C PHE A 29 -1.95 3.12 10.61
N ILE A 30 -2.07 2.50 11.79
CA ILE A 30 -1.98 1.04 11.97
C ILE A 30 -3.25 0.34 11.43
N PHE A 31 -4.36 1.08 11.28
CA PHE A 31 -5.64 0.59 10.76
C PHE A 31 -5.95 1.12 9.36
N LEU A 32 -4.92 1.37 8.54
CA LEU A 32 -5.10 1.62 7.12
C LEU A 32 -5.32 0.27 6.41
N ASN A 33 -6.47 -0.35 6.68
CA ASN A 33 -6.95 -1.48 5.90
C ASN A 33 -7.94 -0.98 4.84
N ASP A 34 -7.99 -1.69 3.71
CA ASP A 34 -8.98 -1.49 2.65
C ASP A 34 -8.87 -0.14 1.90
N ILE A 35 -7.64 0.39 1.77
CA ILE A 35 -7.39 1.51 0.85
C ILE A 35 -7.43 0.99 -0.59
N VAL A 36 -8.47 1.40 -1.29
CA VAL A 36 -8.57 1.26 -2.75
C VAL A 36 -8.31 2.59 -3.42
N ALA A 37 -7.72 2.56 -4.62
CA ALA A 37 -7.55 3.76 -5.41
C ALA A 37 -8.93 4.38 -5.73
N SER A 38 -9.10 5.66 -5.44
CA SER A 38 -10.37 6.38 -5.65
C SER A 38 -10.23 7.61 -6.54
N GLU A 39 -9.04 7.86 -7.08
CA GLU A 39 -8.78 8.99 -7.97
C GLU A 39 -9.42 8.72 -9.33
N GLU A 40 -10.31 9.59 -9.78
CA GLU A 40 -10.89 9.48 -11.12
C GLU A 40 -9.98 10.11 -12.17
N VAL A 41 -10.10 9.64 -13.41
CA VAL A 41 -9.39 10.21 -14.56
C VAL A 41 -10.21 11.37 -15.14
N PRO A 42 -9.71 12.62 -15.10
CA PRO A 42 -10.40 13.74 -15.73
C PRO A 42 -10.49 13.52 -17.24
N ASP A 43 -11.68 13.74 -17.81
CA ASP A 43 -11.99 13.60 -19.23
C ASP A 43 -11.53 12.26 -19.83
N ALA A 44 -11.71 11.16 -19.08
CA ALA A 44 -11.25 9.82 -19.48
C ALA A 44 -11.62 9.43 -20.91
N ALA A 45 -12.81 9.83 -21.39
CA ALA A 45 -13.30 9.53 -22.74
C ALA A 45 -12.52 10.26 -23.85
N ALA A 46 -11.91 11.41 -23.56
CA ALA A 46 -11.10 12.17 -24.52
C ALA A 46 -9.64 11.68 -24.56
N ARG A 47 -9.22 10.90 -23.57
CA ARG A 47 -7.84 10.42 -23.47
C ARG A 47 -7.64 9.16 -24.32
N LYS A 48 -6.49 9.10 -24.97
CA LYS A 48 -6.08 7.93 -25.75
C LYS A 48 -5.42 6.89 -24.83
N THR A 49 -6.08 5.74 -24.67
CA THR A 49 -5.49 4.56 -24.03
C THR A 49 -4.38 3.99 -24.89
N VAL A 50 -3.21 3.78 -24.29
CA VAL A 50 -2.03 3.17 -24.92
C VAL A 50 -1.91 1.70 -24.51
N ALA A 51 -2.15 1.39 -23.24
CA ALA A 51 -2.06 0.03 -22.72
C ALA A 51 -2.98 -0.17 -21.51
N LYS A 52 -3.26 -1.43 -21.21
CA LYS A 52 -3.84 -1.88 -19.95
C LYS A 52 -2.99 -2.99 -19.38
N GLY A 53 -2.95 -3.10 -18.06
CA GLY A 53 -2.17 -4.10 -17.36
C GLY A 53 -2.70 -4.37 -15.97
N ARG A 54 -1.97 -5.23 -15.24
CA ARG A 54 -2.29 -5.57 -13.87
C ARG A 54 -1.01 -5.71 -13.06
N PHE A 55 -0.96 -5.05 -11.91
CA PHE A 55 0.04 -5.33 -10.89
C PHE A 55 -0.31 -6.61 -10.16
N ILE A 56 0.69 -7.46 -9.95
CA ILE A 56 0.56 -8.69 -9.17
C ILE A 56 1.27 -8.53 -7.83
N HIS A 57 0.74 -9.19 -6.81
CA HIS A 57 1.44 -9.34 -5.56
C HIS A 57 2.60 -10.34 -5.75
N ALA A 58 3.78 -9.82 -6.08
CA ALA A 58 4.93 -10.61 -6.50
C ALA A 58 5.47 -11.56 -5.40
N ASN A 59 5.25 -11.24 -4.12
CA ASN A 59 5.65 -12.07 -2.99
C ASN A 59 4.44 -12.42 -2.10
N PRO A 60 3.64 -13.45 -2.45
CA PRO A 60 2.44 -13.81 -1.67
C PRO A 60 2.68 -14.09 -0.18
N SER A 61 3.92 -14.31 0.25
CA SER A 61 4.28 -14.50 1.65
C SER A 61 4.42 -13.20 2.46
N ASP A 62 4.41 -12.02 1.83
CA ASP A 62 4.39 -10.72 2.50
C ASP A 62 2.96 -10.17 2.56
N PRO A 63 2.20 -10.34 3.65
CA PRO A 63 0.82 -9.90 3.71
C PRO A 63 0.67 -8.38 3.87
N ILE A 64 1.78 -7.64 4.06
CA ILE A 64 1.74 -6.23 4.48
C ILE A 64 2.19 -5.32 3.34
N HIS A 65 3.27 -5.64 2.62
CA HIS A 65 3.83 -4.74 1.62
C HIS A 65 3.55 -5.24 0.20
N TYR A 66 2.42 -4.81 -0.35
CA TYR A 66 2.03 -5.18 -1.69
C TYR A 66 1.26 -4.08 -2.41
N GLY A 67 1.22 -4.20 -3.73
CA GLY A 67 0.27 -3.51 -4.59
C GLY A 67 -0.24 -4.51 -5.63
N LYS A 68 -1.55 -4.58 -5.83
CA LYS A 68 -2.15 -5.45 -6.85
C LYS A 68 -3.43 -4.81 -7.38
N GLY A 69 -3.70 -4.96 -8.68
CA GLY A 69 -4.88 -4.36 -9.29
C GLY A 69 -4.64 -3.89 -10.71
N GLY A 70 -5.69 -3.39 -11.35
CA GLY A 70 -5.68 -2.86 -12.69
C GLY A 70 -4.87 -1.57 -12.81
N VAL A 71 -4.28 -1.40 -13.99
CA VAL A 71 -3.67 -0.14 -14.41
C VAL A 71 -4.05 0.13 -15.87
N THR A 72 -4.48 1.36 -16.14
CA THR A 72 -4.66 1.87 -17.49
C THR A 72 -3.59 2.93 -17.77
N VAL A 73 -2.88 2.78 -18.88
CA VAL A 73 -1.89 3.74 -19.35
C VAL A 73 -2.50 4.51 -20.51
N TYR A 74 -2.67 5.81 -20.32
CA TYR A 74 -2.98 6.78 -21.36
C TYR A 74 -1.70 7.37 -21.94
N GLN A 75 -1.82 8.12 -23.02
CA GLN A 75 -0.67 8.76 -23.68
C GLN A 75 0.10 9.72 -22.75
N ASP A 76 -0.57 10.33 -21.78
CA ASP A 76 -0.03 11.37 -20.89
C ASP A 76 -0.25 11.09 -19.39
N LEU A 77 -0.86 9.96 -19.03
CA LEU A 77 -1.29 9.64 -17.67
C LEU A 77 -1.22 8.13 -17.41
N VAL A 78 -0.76 7.74 -16.22
CA VAL A 78 -0.95 6.38 -15.70
C VAL A 78 -2.04 6.44 -14.63
N HIS A 79 -3.08 5.63 -14.79
CA HIS A 79 -4.18 5.54 -13.86
C HIS A 79 -4.20 4.17 -13.19
N ILE A 80 -4.14 4.17 -11.87
CA ILE A 80 -4.34 2.99 -11.02
C ILE A 80 -5.85 2.82 -10.84
N GLU A 81 -6.40 1.67 -11.24
CA GLU A 81 -7.85 1.44 -11.29
C GLU A 81 -8.45 1.19 -9.89
N GLY A 82 -9.77 1.30 -9.78
CA GLY A 82 -10.48 1.21 -8.50
C GLY A 82 -10.42 -0.17 -7.81
N ASP A 83 -9.95 -1.22 -8.50
CA ASP A 83 -9.70 -2.53 -7.90
C ASP A 83 -8.28 -2.65 -7.31
N PHE A 84 -7.50 -1.58 -7.33
CA PHE A 84 -6.14 -1.60 -6.84
C PHE A 84 -6.08 -1.53 -5.32
N GLU A 85 -5.57 -2.59 -4.73
CA GLU A 85 -5.28 -2.71 -3.31
C GLU A 85 -3.80 -2.42 -3.07
N VAL A 86 -3.51 -1.62 -2.04
CA VAL A 86 -2.16 -1.33 -1.60
C VAL A 86 -2.04 -1.54 -0.09
N GLY A 87 -0.99 -2.23 0.31
CA GLY A 87 -0.65 -2.36 1.72
C GLY A 87 0.04 -1.10 2.28
N PRO A 88 0.12 -0.94 3.60
CA PRO A 88 0.79 0.20 4.21
C PRO A 88 2.27 0.24 3.81
N GLY A 89 2.78 1.44 3.50
CA GLY A 89 4.17 1.60 3.11
C GLY A 89 4.56 3.02 2.72
N PRO A 90 5.82 3.22 2.31
CA PRO A 90 6.30 4.48 1.76
C PRO A 90 5.45 4.96 0.59
N LYS A 91 5.44 6.27 0.34
CA LYS A 91 4.78 6.87 -0.83
C LYS A 91 5.57 6.51 -2.09
N TYR A 92 5.31 5.32 -2.64
CA TYR A 92 5.91 4.87 -3.88
C TYR A 92 5.36 5.66 -5.08
N HIS A 93 6.21 5.84 -6.08
CA HIS A 93 5.87 6.49 -7.34
C HIS A 93 6.08 5.50 -8.49
N VAL A 94 5.11 5.45 -9.41
CA VAL A 94 5.20 4.65 -10.63
C VAL A 94 5.68 5.54 -11.77
N TYR A 95 6.73 5.10 -12.46
CA TYR A 95 7.28 5.79 -13.62
C TYR A 95 7.25 4.86 -14.83
N LEU A 96 6.85 5.39 -15.97
CA LEU A 96 7.05 4.71 -17.24
C LEU A 96 8.49 4.94 -17.69
N VAL A 97 9.17 3.85 -18.00
CA VAL A 97 10.53 3.87 -18.56
C VAL A 97 10.51 3.19 -19.92
N ALA A 98 11.36 3.65 -20.84
CA ALA A 98 11.52 2.99 -22.12
C ALA A 98 12.11 1.58 -21.91
N ASP A 99 11.58 0.58 -22.63
CA ASP A 99 11.99 -0.84 -22.51
C ASP A 99 13.52 -1.00 -22.67
N ALA A 100 14.12 -0.24 -23.59
CA ALA A 100 15.56 -0.24 -23.84
C ALA A 100 16.42 0.13 -22.61
N ASN A 101 15.83 0.78 -21.59
CA ASN A 101 16.50 1.20 -20.37
C ASN A 101 16.22 0.29 -19.16
N VAL A 102 15.43 -0.79 -19.33
CA VAL A 102 15.14 -1.75 -18.26
C VAL A 102 16.38 -2.62 -18.03
N THR A 103 16.89 -2.63 -16.79
CA THR A 103 18.08 -3.43 -16.43
C THR A 103 17.69 -4.90 -16.14
N PRO A 104 18.60 -5.88 -16.31
CA PRO A 104 18.30 -7.30 -16.09
C PRO A 104 17.76 -7.64 -14.68
N ARG A 105 18.06 -6.81 -13.67
CA ARG A 105 17.57 -7.01 -12.30
C ARG A 105 16.09 -6.63 -12.14
N THR A 106 15.55 -5.84 -13.06
CA THR A 106 14.17 -5.35 -13.07
C THR A 106 13.37 -5.85 -14.28
N ASP A 107 14.00 -6.68 -15.12
CA ASP A 107 13.32 -7.28 -16.27
C ASP A 107 12.31 -8.32 -15.79
N VAL A 108 11.08 -8.22 -16.28
CA VAL A 108 9.97 -9.10 -15.95
C VAL A 108 9.59 -9.90 -17.19
N PRO A 109 9.28 -11.20 -17.07
CA PRO A 109 8.90 -12.01 -18.22
C PRO A 109 7.76 -11.36 -19.01
N LYS A 110 7.98 -11.13 -20.31
CA LYS A 110 6.98 -10.53 -21.19
C LYS A 110 5.76 -11.46 -21.27
N SER A 111 4.62 -11.04 -20.73
CA SER A 111 3.35 -11.77 -20.88
C SER A 111 2.88 -11.65 -22.34
N ARG A 112 2.53 -12.79 -22.96
CA ARG A 112 1.94 -12.85 -24.31
C ARG A 112 0.52 -12.30 -24.34
#